data_AF-A0A1T5CGJ0-F1
#
_entry.id   AF-A0A1T5CGJ0-F1
#
_cell.length_a   1.000
_cell.length_b   1.000
_cell.length_c   1.000
_cell.angle_alpha   90.00
_cell.angle_beta   90.00
_cell.angle_gamma   90.00
#
_symmetry.space_group_name_H-M   'P 1'
#
loop_
_entity.id
_entity.type
_entity.pdbx_description
1 polymer ?
#
loop_
_entity_poly.entity_id
_entity_poly.type
_entity_poly.pdbx_seq_one_letter_code
_entity_poly.pdbx_strand_id
1 'polypeptide(L)'
;MQITDGKWIFDSEVIDEIANKIQRDEQEREMVNAFARYAYLRYKQIRDSVNPRKCRYMRIDQVREQLKSTAKLRIVSSRFSISEEEVVYIVDFVKKYLKYVK
;
A
#
# COMPACT_ATOMS: atom_id res chain seq x y z
N MET A 1 13.27 -2.62 -1.52
CA MET A 1 12.79 -2.96 -0.15
C MET A 1 11.98 -4.24 -0.21
N GLN A 2 12.18 -5.17 0.73
CA GLN A 2 11.41 -6.41 0.77
C GLN A 2 10.16 -6.27 1.65
N ILE A 3 9.03 -6.71 1.12
CA ILE A 3 7.72 -6.72 1.78
C ILE A 3 7.26 -8.16 1.85
N THR A 4 6.63 -8.58 2.94
CA THR A 4 6.04 -9.90 3.02
C THR A 4 4.60 -9.84 3.53
N ASP A 5 3.72 -10.61 2.88
CA ASP A 5 2.38 -10.88 3.39
C ASP A 5 2.32 -12.15 4.27
N GLY A 6 3.48 -12.75 4.57
CA GLY A 6 3.63 -14.02 5.28
C GLY A 6 3.64 -15.25 4.36
N LYS A 7 3.24 -15.12 3.10
CA LYS A 7 3.25 -16.20 2.09
C LYS A 7 4.19 -15.90 0.94
N TRP A 8 4.22 -14.65 0.51
CA TRP A 8 5.05 -14.13 -0.57
C TRP A 8 6.07 -13.13 -0.02
N ILE A 9 7.19 -13.05 -0.71
CA ILE A 9 8.18 -12.00 -0.54
C ILE A 9 8.15 -11.17 -1.81
N PHE A 10 7.91 -9.89 -1.67
CA PHE A 10 7.81 -8.92 -2.75
C PHE A 10 8.97 -7.95 -2.65
N ASP A 11 9.73 -7.81 -3.73
CA ASP A 11 10.66 -6.70 -3.84
C ASP A 11 9.95 -5.48 -4.45
N SER A 12 9.98 -4.34 -3.75
CA SER A 12 9.33 -3.11 -4.20
C SER A 12 9.78 -2.66 -5.59
N GLU A 13 11.07 -2.81 -5.93
CA GLU A 13 11.62 -2.40 -7.23
C GLU A 13 11.09 -3.31 -8.34
N VAL A 14 11.10 -4.62 -8.09
CA VAL A 14 10.55 -5.62 -9.02
C VAL A 14 9.05 -5.43 -9.23
N ILE A 15 8.30 -5.14 -8.16
CA ILE A 15 6.87 -4.84 -8.26
C ILE A 15 6.64 -3.60 -9.11
N ASP A 16 7.40 -2.53 -8.93
CA ASP A 16 7.26 -1.32 -9.72
C ASP A 16 7.61 -1.53 -11.20
N GLU A 17 8.67 -2.28 -11.49
CA GLU A 17 9.02 -2.64 -12.86
C GLU A 17 7.87 -3.39 -13.54
N ILE A 18 7.39 -4.47 -12.92
CA ILE A 18 6.34 -5.31 -13.49
C ILE A 18 5.01 -4.56 -13.55
N ALA A 19 4.68 -3.74 -12.55
CA ALA A 19 3.48 -2.92 -12.54
C ALA A 19 3.46 -1.88 -13.68
N ASN A 20 4.61 -1.44 -14.18
CA ASN A 20 4.71 -0.54 -15.33
C ASN A 20 4.79 -1.27 -16.69
N LYS A 21 5.07 -2.58 -16.73
CA LYS A 21 5.08 -3.34 -17.99
C LYS A 21 3.70 -3.40 -18.65
N ILE A 22 3.68 -3.24 -19.98
CA ILE A 22 2.49 -3.35 -20.83
C ILE A 22 2.10 -4.82 -21.03
N GLN A 23 3.09 -5.68 -21.28
CA GLN A 23 2.91 -7.12 -21.38
C GLN A 23 3.60 -7.80 -20.19
N ARG A 24 2.86 -8.68 -19.54
CA ARG A 24 3.31 -9.46 -18.40
C ARG A 24 3.11 -10.92 -18.71
N ASP A 25 4.07 -11.75 -18.34
CA ASP A 25 3.84 -13.19 -18.33
C ASP A 25 2.84 -13.59 -17.23
N GLU A 26 2.56 -14.89 -17.14
CA GLU A 26 1.59 -15.42 -16.16
C GLU A 26 2.08 -15.26 -14.71
N GLN A 27 3.37 -15.51 -14.45
CA GLN A 27 3.96 -15.43 -13.11
C GLN A 27 4.01 -13.98 -12.63
N GLU A 28 4.42 -13.06 -13.50
CA GLU A 28 4.41 -11.62 -13.26
C GLU A 28 3.01 -11.10 -12.93
N ARG A 29 1.99 -11.59 -13.65
CA ARG A 29 0.58 -11.26 -13.37
C ARG A 29 0.15 -11.77 -12.01
N GLU A 30 0.44 -13.02 -11.69
CA GLU A 30 0.11 -13.60 -10.39
C GLU A 30 0.75 -12.84 -9.24
N MET A 31 2.03 -12.51 -9.36
CA MET A 31 2.76 -11.77 -8.33
C MET A 31 2.21 -10.37 -8.13
N VAL A 32 1.98 -9.60 -9.20
CA VAL A 32 1.37 -8.25 -9.08
C VAL A 32 -0.05 -8.33 -8.52
N ASN A 33 -0.82 -9.35 -8.90
CA ASN A 33 -2.17 -9.55 -8.36
C ASN A 33 -2.14 -9.90 -6.86
N ALA A 34 -1.20 -10.74 -6.42
CA ALA A 34 -1.00 -11.05 -5.02
C ALA A 34 -0.63 -9.79 -4.23
N PHE A 35 0.35 -9.03 -4.74
CA PHE A 35 0.76 -7.78 -4.11
C PHE A 35 -0.37 -6.74 -4.10
N ALA A 36 -1.13 -6.58 -5.19
CA ALA A 36 -2.25 -5.65 -5.26
C ALA A 36 -3.33 -5.95 -4.21
N ARG A 37 -3.62 -7.24 -3.95
CA ARG A 37 -4.54 -7.66 -2.89
C ARG A 37 -4.00 -7.30 -1.50
N TYR A 38 -2.72 -7.60 -1.25
CA TYR A 38 -2.04 -7.23 -0.02
C TYR A 38 -2.07 -5.71 0.21
N ALA A 39 -1.61 -4.94 -0.78
CA ALA A 39 -1.55 -3.49 -0.73
C ALA A 39 -2.93 -2.87 -0.51
N TYR A 40 -3.97 -3.38 -1.16
CA TYR A 40 -5.34 -2.91 -0.93
C TYR A 40 -5.83 -3.17 0.50
N LEU A 41 -5.63 -4.38 1.02
CA LEU A 41 -6.04 -4.72 2.39
C LEU A 41 -5.29 -3.86 3.41
N ARG A 42 -3.97 -3.71 3.25
CA ARG A 42 -3.16 -2.84 4.11
C ARG A 42 -3.55 -1.39 4.01
N TYR A 43 -3.79 -0.88 2.81
CA TYR A 43 -4.28 0.49 2.62
C TYR A 43 -5.58 0.74 3.37
N LYS A 44 -6.56 -0.19 3.34
CA LYS A 44 -7.80 -0.03 4.12
C LYS A 44 -7.51 0.09 5.61
N GLN A 45 -6.62 -0.76 6.14
CA GLN A 45 -6.21 -0.71 7.55
C GLN A 45 -5.51 0.60 7.91
N ILE A 46 -4.58 1.07 7.06
CA ILE A 46 -3.89 2.34 7.21
C ILE A 46 -4.89 3.50 7.22
N ARG A 47 -5.77 3.55 6.21
CA ARG A 47 -6.83 4.55 6.10
C ARG A 47 -7.70 4.58 7.35
N ASP A 48 -8.16 3.41 7.81
CA ASP A 48 -9.02 3.33 8.99
C ASP A 48 -8.26 3.76 10.26
N SER A 49 -6.94 3.53 10.33
CA SER A 49 -6.09 3.99 11.44
C SER A 49 -5.91 5.52 11.46
N VAL A 50 -5.79 6.17 10.30
CA VAL A 50 -5.66 7.63 10.22
C VAL A 50 -7.01 8.37 10.17
N ASN A 51 -8.12 7.63 10.15
CA ASN A 51 -9.49 8.13 10.06
C ASN A 51 -10.28 7.85 11.35
N PRO A 52 -9.96 8.52 12.48
CA PRO A 52 -10.62 8.25 13.77
C PRO A 52 -12.13 8.53 13.74
N ARG A 53 -12.59 9.44 12.87
CA ARG A 53 -14.01 9.79 12.70
C ARG A 53 -14.76 8.82 11.76
N LYS A 54 -14.09 7.78 11.24
CA LYS A 54 -14.66 6.83 10.27
C LYS A 54 -15.36 7.51 9.09
N CYS A 55 -14.79 8.62 8.60
CA CYS A 55 -15.34 9.34 7.46
C CYS A 55 -15.42 8.39 6.25
N ARG A 56 -16.65 8.09 5.81
CA ARG A 56 -16.94 7.10 4.76
C ARG A 56 -16.25 7.42 3.43
N TYR A 57 -15.90 8.70 3.22
CA TYR A 57 -15.36 9.24 1.96
C TYR A 57 -13.94 9.77 2.08
N MET A 58 -13.17 9.32 3.09
CA MET A 58 -11.77 9.73 3.17
C MET A 58 -11.00 9.24 1.95
N ARG A 59 -10.55 10.20 1.13
CA ARG A 59 -9.85 9.95 -0.13
C ARG A 59 -8.39 9.62 0.12
N ILE A 60 -7.76 8.95 -0.84
CA ILE A 60 -6.35 8.56 -0.73
C ILE A 60 -5.41 9.77 -0.56
N ASP A 61 -5.72 10.91 -1.18
CA ASP A 61 -4.94 12.13 -0.99
C ASP A 61 -5.00 12.65 0.44
N GLN A 62 -6.16 12.52 1.09
CA GLN A 62 -6.30 12.89 2.50
C GLN A 62 -5.55 11.91 3.40
N VAL A 63 -5.51 10.61 3.07
CA VAL A 63 -4.70 9.62 3.78
C VAL A 63 -3.22 9.98 3.68
N ARG A 64 -2.72 10.29 2.48
CA ARG A 64 -1.33 10.77 2.27
C ARG A 64 -1.05 12.02 3.09
N GLU A 65 -1.96 12.98 3.11
CA GLU A 65 -1.80 14.20 3.91
C GLU A 65 -1.68 13.90 5.41
N GLN A 66 -2.49 12.98 5.94
CA GLN A 66 -2.35 12.56 7.34
C GLN A 66 -1.00 11.90 7.63
N LEU A 67 -0.49 11.10 6.69
CA LEU A 67 0.77 10.37 6.84
C LEU A 67 2.02 11.25 6.70
N LYS A 68 1.89 12.50 6.25
CA LYS A 68 2.99 13.49 6.34
C LYS A 68 3.36 13.81 7.79
N SER A 69 2.45 13.61 8.74
CA SER A 69 2.77 13.72 10.16
C SER A 69 3.58 12.50 10.61
N THR A 70 4.85 12.72 10.97
CA THR A 70 5.75 11.67 11.48
C THR A 70 5.16 10.92 12.66
N ALA A 71 4.45 11.61 13.55
CA ALA A 71 3.75 10.97 14.67
C ALA A 71 2.68 9.98 14.20
N LYS A 72 1.88 10.34 13.20
CA LYS A 72 0.84 9.44 12.64
C LYS A 72 1.45 8.28 11.88
N LEU A 73 2.49 8.54 11.11
CA LEU A 73 3.22 7.52 10.36
C LEU A 73 3.82 6.47 11.31
N ARG A 74 4.48 6.91 12.39
CA ARG A 74 5.00 6.04 13.46
C ARG A 74 3.92 5.20 14.13
N ILE A 75 2.76 5.80 14.43
CA ILE A 75 1.63 5.08 15.03
C ILE A 75 1.16 3.97 14.09
N VAL A 76 0.99 4.27 12.81
CA VAL A 76 0.55 3.30 11.81
C VAL A 76 1.58 2.18 11.63
N SER A 77 2.85 2.55 11.44
CA SER A 77 3.98 1.62 11.32
C SER A 77 4.06 0.68 12.53
N SER A 78 4.01 1.22 13.75
CA SER A 78 4.07 0.45 14.99
C SER A 78 2.85 -0.45 15.16
N ARG A 79 1.65 0.03 14.79
CA ARG A 79 0.40 -0.73 14.91
C ARG A 79 0.36 -1.97 14.01
N PHE A 80 0.98 -1.88 12.83
CA PHE A 80 0.96 -2.96 11.84
C PHE A 80 2.28 -3.72 11.76
N SER A 81 3.27 -3.37 12.59
CA SER A 81 4.60 -3.96 12.62
C SER A 81 5.30 -3.96 11.25
N ILE A 82 5.14 -2.86 10.51
CA ILE A 82 5.78 -2.63 9.19
C ILE A 82 6.59 -1.35 9.22
N SER A 83 7.55 -1.20 8.31
CA SER A 83 8.37 0.02 8.26
C SER A 83 7.55 1.25 7.84
N GLU A 84 7.99 2.44 8.22
CA GLU A 84 7.40 3.69 7.75
C GLU A 84 7.46 3.79 6.22
N GLU A 85 8.56 3.33 5.62
CA GLU A 85 8.75 3.24 4.17
C GLU A 85 7.72 2.33 3.51
N GLU A 86 7.41 1.17 4.11
CA GLU A 86 6.39 0.26 3.60
C GLU A 86 4.99 0.88 3.65
N VAL A 87 4.66 1.61 4.72
CA VAL A 87 3.39 2.34 4.82
C VAL A 87 3.25 3.34 3.67
N VAL A 88 4.28 4.15 3.42
CA VAL A 88 4.28 5.14 2.35
C VAL A 88 4.19 4.46 0.98
N TYR A 89 4.99 3.41 0.77
CA TYR A 89 5.01 2.66 -0.48
C TYR A 89 3.64 2.04 -0.80
N ILE A 90 2.97 1.42 0.17
CA ILE A 90 1.63 0.83 -0.03
C ILE A 90 0.64 1.90 -0.47
N VAL A 91 0.62 3.06 0.19
CA VAL A 91 -0.32 4.14 -0.14
C VAL A 91 -0.04 4.71 -1.53
N ASP A 92 1.23 4.89 -1.89
CA ASP A 92 1.63 5.40 -3.20
C ASP A 92 1.35 4.39 -4.32
N PHE A 93 1.61 3.09 -4.08
CA PHE A 93 1.27 2.01 -5.00
C PHE A 93 -0.24 1.97 -5.28
N VAL A 94 -1.05 2.02 -4.22
CA VAL A 94 -2.52 2.00 -4.34
C VAL A 94 -3.00 3.21 -5.15
N LYS A 95 -2.47 4.40 -4.86
CA LYS A 95 -2.83 5.61 -5.62
C LYS A 95 -2.45 5.50 -7.10
N LYS A 96 -1.28 4.94 -7.39
CA LYS A 96 -0.73 4.89 -8.75
C LYS A 96 -1.41 3.81 -9.61
N TYR A 97 -1.65 2.62 -9.06
CA TYR A 97 -2.04 1.46 -9.86
C TYR A 97 -3.47 0.97 -9.61
N LEU A 98 -4.09 1.27 -8.46
CA LEU A 98 -5.43 0.78 -8.12
C LEU A 98 -6.53 1.81 -8.42
N LYS A 99 -7.03 1.79 -9.65
CA LYS A 99 -8.03 2.75 -10.19
C LYS A 99 -9.34 2.88 -9.40
N TYR A 100 -9.69 1.89 -8.58
CA TYR A 100 -10.94 1.87 -7.81
C TYR A 100 -10.80 2.57 -6.44
N VAL A 101 -9.60 2.92 -6.02
CA VAL A 101 -9.37 3.73 -4.82
C VAL A 101 -9.37 5.20 -5.23
N LYS A 102 -10.36 5.96 -4.73
CA LYS A 102 -10.56 7.40 -5.01
C LYS A 102 -10.28 8.25 -3.77
#